data_AF-A0A0S7ZR74-F1
#
_entry.id   AF-A0A0S7ZR74-F1
#
_cell.length_a   1.000
_cell.length_b   1.000
_cell.length_c   1.000
_cell.angle_alpha   90.00
_cell.angle_beta   90.00
_cell.angle_gamma   90.00
#
_symmetry.space_group_name_H-M   'P 1'
#
loop_
_entity.id
_entity.type
_entity.pdbx_description
1 polymer ?
#
loop_
_entity_poly.entity_id
_entity_poly.type
_entity_poly.pdbx_seq_one_letter_code
_entity_poly.pdbx_strand_id
1 'polypeptide(L)'
;MNGEIKNEKGKYIKDKNHFSDFEKHYDDHYADKYGKYRIIHIKETVERFIECGDYSKGIAWIKCKNTNCGHEYFRPFVASLKGACTSWYLCPTCNQKRLLLFSEHLSENVLLKLPHRQFVFTLPKLLRPYFKYDR
;
A
#
# COMPACT_ATOMS: atom_id res chain seq x y z
N MET A 1 -16.06 -18.51 7.97
CA MET A 1 -17.05 -19.08 7.04
C MET A 1 -16.46 -18.98 5.65
N ASN A 2 -15.85 -20.07 5.20
CA ASN A 2 -15.07 -20.11 3.97
C ASN A 2 -16.01 -20.42 2.80
N GLY A 3 -16.29 -19.40 1.98
CA GLY A 3 -17.02 -19.58 0.73
C GLY A 3 -16.10 -20.17 -0.33
N GLU A 4 -16.36 -21.41 -0.72
CA GLU A 4 -15.65 -22.13 -1.77
C GLU A 4 -16.37 -21.88 -3.11
N ILE A 5 -15.70 -21.27 -4.08
CA ILE A 5 -16.21 -21.13 -5.46
C ILE A 5 -15.32 -21.96 -6.38
N LYS A 6 -15.93 -22.97 -7.03
CA LYS A 6 -15.27 -23.92 -7.94
C LYS A 6 -15.16 -23.31 -9.34
N ASN A 7 -14.04 -23.54 -10.03
CA ASN A 7 -13.93 -23.45 -11.49
C ASN A 7 -13.66 -24.84 -12.09
N GLU A 8 -14.06 -25.00 -13.35
CA GLU A 8 -14.30 -26.25 -14.10
C GLU A 8 -13.08 -27.18 -14.33
N LYS A 9 -11.90 -26.87 -13.78
CA LYS A 9 -10.67 -27.67 -13.96
C LYS A 9 -10.17 -28.40 -12.72
N GLY A 10 -10.98 -28.49 -11.65
CA GLY A 10 -10.68 -29.37 -10.51
C GLY A 10 -9.37 -29.07 -9.76
N LYS A 11 -8.71 -27.95 -10.04
CA LYS A 11 -7.50 -27.52 -9.36
C LYS A 11 -7.90 -26.63 -8.18
N TYR A 12 -7.64 -27.11 -6.96
CA TYR A 12 -7.65 -26.26 -5.79
C TYR A 12 -6.59 -25.16 -5.99
N ILE A 13 -6.99 -23.94 -6.37
CA ILE A 13 -6.07 -22.80 -6.31
C ILE A 13 -5.98 -22.42 -4.83
N LYS A 14 -5.10 -23.11 -4.13
CA LYS A 14 -4.76 -22.87 -2.72
C LYS A 14 -3.38 -22.22 -2.61
N ASP A 15 -2.96 -21.42 -3.57
CA ASP A 15 -1.62 -20.85 -3.54
C ASP A 15 -1.63 -19.49 -2.86
N LYS A 16 -1.34 -19.53 -1.56
CA LYS A 16 -1.00 -18.36 -0.71
C LYS A 16 0.23 -17.58 -1.20
N ASN A 17 0.80 -17.90 -2.37
CA ASN A 17 2.11 -17.43 -2.86
C ASN A 17 2.09 -16.93 -4.32
N HIS A 18 1.05 -16.22 -4.76
CA HIS A 18 0.98 -15.64 -6.11
C HIS A 18 2.22 -14.85 -6.55
N PHE A 19 2.95 -14.24 -5.61
CA PHE A 19 4.17 -13.51 -5.91
C PHE A 19 5.37 -14.42 -6.24
N SER A 20 5.45 -15.61 -5.63
CA SER A 20 6.52 -16.57 -5.91
C SER A 20 6.44 -17.12 -7.33
N ASP A 21 5.23 -17.36 -7.82
CA ASP A 21 5.00 -17.80 -9.19
C ASP A 21 5.31 -16.69 -10.18
N PHE A 22 4.95 -15.45 -9.84
CA PHE A 22 5.31 -14.27 -10.64
C PHE A 22 6.83 -14.10 -10.76
N GLU A 23 7.59 -14.28 -9.67
CA GLU A 23 9.06 -14.17 -9.69
C GLU A 23 9.70 -15.20 -10.64
N LYS A 24 9.22 -16.44 -10.63
CA LYS A 24 9.75 -17.53 -11.47
C LYS A 24 9.47 -17.33 -12.96
N HIS A 25 8.29 -16.81 -13.28
CA HIS A 25 7.78 -16.70 -14.64
C HIS A 25 7.95 -15.30 -15.24
N TYR A 26 8.59 -14.38 -14.50
CA TYR A 26 8.74 -12.99 -14.93
C TYR A 26 9.51 -12.88 -16.24
N ASP A 27 10.67 -13.52 -16.31
CA ASP A 27 11.57 -13.43 -17.44
C ASP A 27 10.96 -14.05 -18.70
N ASP A 28 10.23 -15.17 -18.56
CA ASP A 28 9.63 -15.89 -19.68
C ASP A 28 8.43 -15.13 -20.30
N HIS A 29 7.62 -14.47 -19.47
CA HIS A 29 6.34 -13.91 -19.92
C HIS A 29 6.33 -12.39 -20.08
N TYR A 30 7.23 -11.67 -19.39
CA TYR A 30 7.13 -10.21 -19.25
C TYR A 30 8.40 -9.45 -19.64
N ALA A 31 9.58 -10.09 -19.68
CA ALA A 31 10.83 -9.40 -19.98
C ALA A 31 10.87 -8.79 -21.39
N ASP A 32 10.28 -9.44 -22.38
CA ASP A 32 10.25 -8.94 -23.76
C ASP A 32 9.45 -7.64 -23.90
N LYS A 33 8.36 -7.49 -23.14
CA LYS A 33 7.43 -6.36 -23.26
C LYS A 33 7.77 -5.22 -22.31
N TYR A 34 8.24 -5.53 -21.11
CA TYR A 34 8.44 -4.54 -20.05
C TYR A 34 9.93 -4.34 -19.69
N GLY A 35 10.82 -5.20 -20.19
CA GLY A 35 12.25 -5.16 -19.92
C GLY A 35 12.64 -5.94 -18.66
N LYS A 36 13.96 -6.08 -18.42
CA LYS A 36 14.48 -6.71 -17.20
C LYS A 36 14.33 -5.77 -16.01
N TYR A 37 13.50 -6.12 -15.03
CA TYR A 37 13.29 -5.32 -13.82
C TYR A 37 14.26 -5.70 -12.71
N ARG A 38 14.41 -4.79 -11.73
CA ARG A 38 15.09 -5.05 -10.47
C ARG A 38 14.20 -5.92 -9.55
N ILE A 39 13.98 -7.18 -9.93
CA ILE A 39 13.10 -8.13 -9.22
C ILE A 39 13.45 -8.22 -7.73
N ILE A 40 14.75 -8.16 -7.39
CA ILE A 40 15.25 -8.16 -6.00
C ILE A 40 14.58 -7.06 -5.16
N HIS A 41 14.56 -5.81 -5.66
CA HIS A 41 13.96 -4.69 -4.93
C HIS A 41 12.43 -4.81 -4.82
N ILE A 42 11.78 -5.39 -5.84
CA ILE A 42 10.33 -5.60 -5.86
C ILE A 42 9.98 -6.66 -4.81
N LYS A 43 10.74 -7.76 -4.77
CA LYS A 43 10.58 -8.84 -3.80
C LYS A 43 10.68 -8.34 -2.36
N GLU A 44 11.74 -7.63 -2.02
CA GLU A 44 11.87 -7.05 -0.68
C GLU A 44 10.72 -6.10 -0.34
N THR A 45 10.17 -5.39 -1.33
CA THR A 45 9.03 -4.49 -1.13
C THR A 45 7.74 -5.27 -0.89
N VAL A 46 7.52 -6.35 -1.65
CA VAL A 46 6.32 -7.20 -1.53
C VAL A 46 6.34 -8.01 -0.24
N GLU A 47 7.49 -8.54 0.17
CA GLU A 47 7.65 -9.21 1.47
C GLU A 47 7.28 -8.25 2.60
N ARG A 48 7.85 -7.04 2.62
CA ARG A 48 7.49 -6.00 3.59
C ARG A 48 6.00 -5.61 3.54
N PHE A 49 5.39 -5.63 2.37
CA PHE A 49 3.95 -5.37 2.22
C PHE A 49 3.10 -6.47 2.89
N ILE A 50 3.45 -7.73 2.67
CA ILE A 50 2.76 -8.88 3.31
C ILE A 50 2.93 -8.81 4.82
N GLU A 51 4.14 -8.52 5.30
CA GLU A 51 4.42 -8.39 6.74
C GLU A 51 3.65 -7.23 7.41
N CYS A 52 3.36 -6.15 6.68
CA CYS A 52 2.60 -5.00 7.17
C CYS A 52 1.15 -5.38 7.54
N GLY A 53 0.57 -6.35 6.83
CA GLY A 53 -0.79 -6.84 7.07
C GLY A 53 -0.87 -8.01 8.07
N ASP A 54 0.25 -8.44 8.63
CA ASP A 54 0.30 -9.63 9.48
C ASP A 54 -0.09 -9.29 10.93
N TYR A 55 -1.27 -9.78 11.33
CA TYR A 55 -1.81 -9.63 12.69
C TYR A 55 -1.01 -10.40 13.75
N SER A 56 -0.26 -11.45 13.37
CA SER A 56 0.53 -12.24 14.32
C SER A 56 1.68 -11.46 14.94
N LYS A 57 2.14 -10.42 14.25
CA LYS A 57 3.26 -9.57 14.66
C LYS A 57 2.85 -8.42 15.60
N GLY A 58 1.61 -8.42 16.07
CA GLY A 58 1.07 -7.48 17.05
C GLY A 58 -0.10 -6.67 16.52
N ILE A 59 -1.09 -6.41 17.39
CA ILE A 59 -2.36 -5.79 17.03
C ILE A 59 -2.68 -4.65 18.00
N ALA A 60 -3.00 -3.47 17.45
CA ALA A 60 -3.64 -2.39 18.18
C ALA A 60 -5.16 -2.59 18.12
N TRP A 61 -5.78 -2.66 19.30
CA TRP A 61 -7.24 -2.58 19.43
C TRP A 61 -7.63 -1.12 19.61
N ILE A 62 -8.40 -0.59 18.66
CA ILE A 62 -8.84 0.80 18.68
C ILE A 62 -10.34 0.79 18.91
N LYS A 63 -10.75 1.44 20.01
CA LYS A 63 -12.16 1.59 20.40
C LYS A 63 -12.56 3.05 20.31
N CYS A 64 -13.70 3.31 19.67
CA CYS A 64 -14.31 4.63 19.68
C CYS A 64 -14.72 5.00 21.11
N LYS A 65 -14.31 6.18 21.59
CA LYS A 65 -14.63 6.68 22.93
C LYS A 65 -16.08 7.12 23.09
N ASN A 66 -16.82 7.29 21.99
CA ASN A 66 -18.19 7.74 22.01
C ASN A 66 -19.13 6.57 22.40
N THR A 67 -19.93 6.76 23.45
CA THR A 67 -20.79 5.73 24.05
C THR A 67 -21.84 5.17 23.10
N ASN A 68 -22.25 5.94 22.09
CA ASN A 68 -23.31 5.55 21.15
C ASN A 68 -22.80 4.88 19.87
N CYS A 69 -21.48 4.90 19.63
CA CYS A 69 -20.90 4.43 18.37
C CYS A 69 -20.40 2.98 18.46
N GLY A 70 -19.84 2.58 19.62
CA GLY A 70 -19.39 1.20 19.87
C GLY A 70 -18.38 0.63 18.88
N HIS A 71 -17.87 1.41 17.92
CA HIS A 71 -17.05 0.89 16.85
C HIS A 71 -15.66 0.51 17.38
N GLU A 72 -15.33 -0.74 17.16
CA GLU A 72 -14.03 -1.32 17.47
C GLU A 72 -13.42 -1.91 16.20
N TYR A 73 -12.12 -1.74 16.02
CA TYR A 73 -11.38 -2.42 14.96
C TYR A 73 -9.94 -2.72 15.37
N PHE A 74 -9.39 -3.74 14.73
CA PHE A 74 -8.04 -4.22 14.96
C PHE A 74 -7.11 -3.74 13.85
N ARG A 75 -5.96 -3.18 14.23
CA ARG A 75 -4.95 -2.70 13.28
C ARG A 75 -3.59 -3.34 13.58
N PRO A 76 -2.92 -3.99 12.61
CA PRO A 76 -1.59 -4.56 12.84
C PRO A 76 -0.57 -3.46 13.18
N PHE A 77 0.30 -3.72 14.17
CA PHE A 77 1.32 -2.77 14.65
C PHE A 77 2.50 -2.59 13.68
N VAL A 78 2.83 -3.62 12.88
CA VAL A 78 3.99 -3.62 11.98
C VAL A 78 3.91 -2.50 10.94
N ALA A 79 2.70 -2.11 10.54
CA ALA A 79 2.45 -0.94 9.69
C ALA A 79 3.02 0.38 10.27
N SER A 80 3.31 0.43 11.57
CA SER A 80 3.71 1.65 12.28
C SER A 80 5.17 1.69 12.72
N LEU A 81 5.85 0.54 12.90
CA LEU A 81 7.11 0.46 13.67
C LEU A 81 8.37 0.24 12.84
N LYS A 82 8.30 -0.49 11.73
CA LYS A 82 9.41 -0.60 10.77
C LYS A 82 9.03 0.21 9.56
N GLY A 83 9.87 1.18 9.19
CA GLY A 83 9.71 2.06 8.03
C GLY A 83 8.85 1.43 6.94
N ALA A 84 7.60 1.90 6.90
CA ALA A 84 6.56 1.59 5.94
C ALA A 84 7.13 1.13 4.61
N CYS A 85 6.59 0.06 4.03
CA CYS A 85 6.73 -0.35 2.63
C CYS A 85 7.23 0.81 1.73
N THR A 86 8.56 1.02 1.69
CA THR A 86 9.12 2.37 1.50
C THR A 86 9.09 2.83 0.06
N SER A 87 8.93 1.86 -0.84
CA SER A 87 9.27 2.04 -2.23
C SER A 87 8.12 2.63 -3.05
N TRP A 88 6.85 2.34 -2.73
CA TRP A 88 5.77 2.54 -3.71
C TRP A 88 4.54 3.32 -3.28
N TYR A 89 4.39 3.74 -2.02
CA TYR A 89 3.15 4.40 -1.54
C TYR A 89 1.86 3.59 -1.79
N LEU A 90 1.99 2.33 -2.23
CA LEU A 90 0.90 1.49 -2.66
C LEU A 90 0.16 0.85 -1.48
N CYS A 91 0.87 0.69 -0.36
CA CYS A 91 0.29 0.12 0.84
C CYS A 91 -0.76 1.09 1.42
N PRO A 92 -2.05 0.73 1.45
CA PRO A 92 -3.11 1.66 1.83
C PRO A 92 -2.98 2.10 3.30
N THR A 93 -2.59 1.20 4.19
CA THR A 93 -2.45 1.49 5.64
C THR A 93 -1.26 2.40 5.95
N CYS A 94 -0.11 2.15 5.34
CA CYS A 94 1.09 2.97 5.50
C CYS A 94 0.96 4.32 4.80
N ASN A 95 0.39 4.34 3.59
CA ASN A 95 0.16 5.58 2.85
C ASN A 95 -0.84 6.48 3.58
N GLN A 96 -1.92 5.92 4.15
CA GLN A 96 -2.87 6.69 4.95
C GLN A 96 -2.21 7.31 6.19
N LYS A 97 -1.41 6.54 6.95
CA LYS A 97 -0.66 7.09 8.11
C LYS A 97 0.25 8.23 7.67
N ARG A 98 0.98 8.05 6.58
CA ARG A 98 1.89 9.08 6.05
C ARG A 98 1.14 10.33 5.60
N LEU A 99 0.02 10.16 4.92
CA LEU A 99 -0.82 11.28 4.48
C LEU A 99 -1.37 12.07 5.68
N LEU A 100 -1.81 11.38 6.73
CA LEU A 100 -2.28 12.01 7.96
C LEU A 100 -1.17 12.84 8.63
N LEU A 101 0.00 12.23 8.87
CA LEU A 101 1.16 12.94 9.44
C LEU A 101 1.62 14.12 8.58
N PHE A 102 1.58 13.95 7.25
CA PHE A 102 1.91 15.03 6.34
C PHE A 102 0.87 16.17 6.40
N SER A 103 -0.42 15.84 6.49
CA SER A 103 -1.49 16.84 6.61
C SER A 103 -1.44 17.61 7.92
N GLU A 104 -1.12 16.94 9.03
CA GLU A 104 -0.90 17.56 10.33
C GLU A 104 0.31 18.49 10.27
N HIS A 105 1.44 18.02 9.73
CA HIS A 105 2.62 18.85 9.53
C HIS A 105 2.34 20.07 8.66
N LEU A 106 1.61 19.90 7.55
CA LEU A 106 1.20 21.00 6.69
C LEU A 106 0.36 22.03 7.46
N SER A 107 -0.64 21.57 8.21
CA SER A 107 -1.55 22.45 8.95
C SER A 107 -0.87 23.20 10.09
N GLU A 108 0.05 22.55 10.79
CA GLU A 108 0.65 23.11 12.01
C GLU A 108 1.93 23.89 11.75
N ASN A 109 2.73 23.49 10.75
CA ASN A 109 4.10 23.99 10.57
C ASN A 109 4.33 24.71 9.25
N VAL A 110 3.54 24.45 8.21
CA VAL A 110 3.81 24.96 6.85
C VAL A 110 2.80 26.02 6.43
N LEU A 111 1.51 25.76 6.62
CA LEU A 111 0.44 26.63 6.16
C LEU A 111 0.16 27.73 7.20
N LEU A 112 0.44 28.96 6.83
CA LEU A 112 -0.01 30.13 7.59
C LEU A 112 -1.54 30.23 7.53
N LYS A 113 -2.16 30.71 8.62
CA LYS A 113 -3.62 31.00 8.71
C LYS A 113 -4.00 32.26 7.92
N LEU A 114 -3.68 32.28 6.64
CA LEU A 114 -3.92 33.36 5.70
C LEU A 114 -4.54 32.79 4.41
N PRO A 115 -5.31 33.59 3.65
CA PRO A 115 -5.84 33.14 2.37
C PRO A 115 -4.71 32.94 1.36
N HIS A 116 -4.43 31.68 1.02
CA HIS A 116 -3.46 31.31 -0.02
C HIS A 116 -4.13 31.40 -1.40
N ARG A 117 -3.55 32.17 -2.32
CA ARG A 117 -4.08 32.33 -3.69
C ARG A 117 -3.55 31.30 -4.69
N GLN A 118 -2.41 30.69 -4.41
CA GLN A 118 -1.73 29.80 -5.35
C GLN A 118 -1.18 28.58 -4.62
N PHE A 119 -1.46 27.40 -5.17
CA PHE A 119 -0.87 26.13 -4.75
C PHE A 119 -0.07 25.54 -5.91
N VAL A 120 1.17 25.16 -5.64
CA VAL A 120 2.05 24.53 -6.64
C VAL A 120 2.36 23.12 -6.18
N PHE A 121 1.96 22.13 -6.97
CA PHE A 121 2.23 20.72 -6.72
C PHE A 121 3.24 20.18 -7.74
N THR A 122 4.16 19.36 -7.29
CA THR A 122 5.13 18.69 -8.17
C THR A 122 4.67 17.27 -8.50
N LEU A 123 4.48 16.98 -9.79
CA LEU A 123 4.23 15.61 -10.25
C LEU A 123 5.55 14.85 -10.45
N PRO A 124 5.70 13.64 -9.85
CA PRO A 124 6.82 12.75 -10.10
C PRO A 124 7.03 12.48 -11.60
N LYS A 125 8.29 12.44 -12.05
CA LYS A 125 8.63 12.26 -13.49
C LYS A 125 7.94 11.05 -14.12
N LEU A 126 7.83 9.95 -13.36
CA LEU A 126 7.17 8.70 -13.77
C LEU A 126 5.68 8.88 -14.08
N LEU A 127 5.01 9.82 -13.40
CA LEU A 127 3.57 10.03 -13.56
C LEU A 127 3.24 11.06 -14.64
N ARG A 128 4.17 11.94 -15.00
CA ARG A 128 3.95 13.01 -15.99
C ARG A 128 3.38 12.53 -17.34
N PRO A 129 3.82 11.39 -17.93
CA PRO A 129 3.27 10.93 -19.19
C PRO A 129 1.77 10.60 -19.12
N TYR A 130 1.29 10.10 -17.99
CA TYR A 130 -0.11 9.73 -17.78
C TYR A 130 -1.00 10.96 -17.65
N PHE A 131 -0.50 12.04 -17.04
CA PHE A 131 -1.20 13.31 -16.90
C PHE A 131 -0.95 14.29 -18.06
N LYS A 132 -0.18 13.90 -19.09
CA LYS A 132 0.21 14.81 -20.17
C LYS A 132 -0.97 15.22 -21.06
N TYR A 133 -1.95 14.33 -21.21
CA TYR A 133 -3.09 14.51 -22.12
C TYR A 133 -4.43 14.70 -21.39
N ASP A 134 -4.43 14.67 -20.06
CA ASP A 134 -5.60 14.98 -19.25
C ASP A 134 -5.68 16.52 -19.13
N ARG A 135 -6.59 17.12 -19.91
CA ARG A 135 -6.88 18.57 -19.91
C ARG A 135 -8.23 18.83 -19.27
#